data_AF-A0A9E2VJF2-F1
#
_entry.id   AF-A0A9E2VJF2-F1
#
_cell.length_a   1.000
_cell.length_b   1.000
_cell.length_c   1.000
_cell.angle_alpha   90.00
_cell.angle_beta   90.00
_cell.angle_gamma   90.00
#
_symmetry.space_group_name_H-M   'P 1'
#
loop_
_entity.id
_entity.type
_entity.pdbx_description
1 polymer ?
#
loop_
_entity_poly.entity_id
_entity_poly.type
_entity_poly.pdbx_seq_one_letter_code
_entity_poly.pdbx_strand_id
1 'polypeptide(L)'
;MHKIKNDKYKSARGGHSRLLEITCEHCRGHISYYQKDGPGILKRMYLDRILDSKDSAKELRCKGCGRTLGVLIIYEKEQRPAYRLFVGSVSKKLVRRDSIS
;
A
#
# COMPACT_ATOMS: atom_id res chain seq x y z
N MET A 1 14.66 -6.83 -6.63
CA MET A 1 13.57 -7.39 -7.48
C MET A 1 12.33 -7.76 -6.66
N HIS A 2 11.41 -6.82 -6.51
CA HIS A 2 10.15 -7.06 -5.79
C HIS A 2 9.18 -7.89 -6.64
N LYS A 3 8.77 -9.06 -6.14
CA LYS A 3 7.89 -9.98 -6.86
C LYS A 3 6.43 -9.51 -6.78
N ILE A 4 5.90 -9.00 -7.89
CA ILE A 4 4.47 -8.68 -8.00
C ILE A 4 3.64 -9.95 -7.87
N LYS A 5 2.59 -9.88 -7.06
CA LYS A 5 1.70 -11.01 -6.80
C LYS A 5 0.65 -11.17 -7.89
N ASN A 6 0.41 -12.42 -8.28
CA ASN A 6 -0.63 -12.81 -9.21
C ASN A 6 -1.43 -13.95 -8.58
N ASP A 7 -2.50 -13.62 -7.87
CA ASP A 7 -3.27 -14.57 -7.08
C ASP A 7 -4.79 -14.32 -7.21
N LYS A 8 -5.59 -15.13 -6.49
CA LYS A 8 -7.06 -15.04 -6.48
C LYS A 8 -7.59 -13.65 -6.13
N TYR A 9 -6.87 -12.87 -5.31
CA TYR A 9 -7.31 -11.53 -4.91
C TYR A 9 -7.14 -10.51 -6.03
N LYS A 10 -6.12 -10.67 -6.86
CA LYS A 10 -5.96 -9.88 -8.08
C LYS A 10 -7.03 -10.26 -9.10
N SER A 11 -7.28 -11.56 -9.31
CA SER A 11 -8.31 -12.03 -10.24
C SER A 11 -9.71 -11.53 -9.86
N ALA A 12 -10.07 -11.59 -8.57
CA ALA A 12 -11.34 -11.06 -8.05
C ALA A 12 -11.52 -9.54 -8.23
N ARG A 13 -10.45 -8.82 -8.60
CA ARG A 13 -10.44 -7.36 -8.81
C ARG A 13 -10.18 -6.98 -10.27
N GLY A 14 -10.55 -7.86 -11.20
CA GLY A 14 -10.47 -7.63 -12.64
C GLY A 14 -9.09 -7.93 -13.25
N GLY A 15 -8.26 -8.72 -12.56
CA GLY A 15 -7.05 -9.32 -13.15
C GLY A 15 -5.90 -8.34 -13.46
N HIS A 16 -6.02 -7.08 -13.10
CA HIS A 16 -5.00 -6.05 -13.33
C HIS A 16 -4.55 -5.40 -12.02
N SER A 17 -3.27 -5.00 -12.02
CA SER A 17 -2.64 -4.33 -10.89
C SER A 17 -1.86 -3.13 -11.39
N ARG A 18 -1.85 -2.07 -10.59
CA ARG A 18 -0.99 -0.90 -10.78
C ARG A 18 0.04 -0.87 -9.67
N LEU A 19 1.23 -0.40 -10.01
CA LEU A 19 2.29 -0.22 -9.06
C LEU A 19 2.35 1.25 -8.66
N LEU A 20 2.26 1.50 -7.36
CA LEU A 20 2.20 2.84 -6.79
C LEU A 20 3.41 3.06 -5.90
N GLU A 21 4.06 4.20 -6.06
CA GLU A 21 4.85 4.80 -4.99
C GLU A 21 3.91 5.51 -4.03
N ILE A 22 4.03 5.19 -2.74
CA ILE A 22 3.29 5.82 -1.66
C ILE A 22 4.25 6.72 -0.89
N THR A 23 3.90 7.99 -0.78
CA THR A 23 4.66 9.00 -0.03
C THR A 23 3.78 9.62 1.05
N CYS A 24 4.40 10.13 2.11
CA CYS A 24 3.71 10.96 3.10
C CYS A 24 3.17 12.22 2.41
N GLU A 25 1.89 12.53 2.58
CA GLU A 25 1.34 13.77 1.98
C GLU A 25 1.98 15.01 2.59
N HIS A 26 2.37 14.96 3.86
CA HIS A 26 2.91 16.09 4.60
C HIS A 26 4.37 16.41 4.26
N CYS A 27 5.28 15.44 4.38
CA CYS A 27 6.72 15.67 4.19
C CYS A 27 7.28 15.09 2.89
N ARG A 28 6.43 14.49 2.04
CA ARG A 28 6.82 13.78 0.80
C ARG A 28 7.78 12.61 0.98
N GLY A 29 8.14 12.26 2.22
CA GLY A 29 9.00 11.11 2.50
C GLY A 29 8.41 9.81 1.95
N HIS A 30 9.26 9.00 1.32
CA HIS A 30 8.90 7.70 0.78
C HIS A 30 8.41 6.77 1.91
N ILE A 31 7.28 6.09 1.67
CA ILE A 31 6.68 5.15 2.62
C ILE A 31 6.87 3.72 2.14
N SER A 32 6.45 3.42 0.91
CA SER A 32 6.64 2.12 0.27
C SER A 32 6.16 2.15 -1.17
N TYR A 33 6.57 1.15 -1.93
CA TYR A 33 5.90 0.70 -3.13
C TYR A 33 4.76 -0.27 -2.80
N TYR A 34 3.64 -0.10 -3.50
CA TYR A 34 2.41 -0.81 -3.25
C TYR A 34 1.77 -1.33 -4.54
N GLN A 35 1.43 -2.61 -4.54
CA GLN A 35 0.63 -3.21 -5.61
C GLN A 35 -0.86 -2.96 -5.37
N LYS A 36 -1.44 -2.03 -6.13
CA LYS A 36 -2.88 -1.76 -6.12
C LYS A 36 -3.61 -2.64 -7.13
N ASP A 37 -4.42 -3.57 -6.63
CA ASP A 37 -5.32 -4.38 -7.44
C ASP A 37 -6.65 -3.66 -7.71
N GLY A 38 -7.12 -3.69 -8.96
CA GLY A 38 -8.41 -3.15 -9.37
C GLY A 38 -8.56 -1.63 -9.40
N PRO A 39 -9.76 -1.13 -9.78
CA PRO A 39 -10.06 0.29 -9.92
C PRO A 39 -10.30 1.00 -8.58
N GLY A 40 -10.57 2.31 -8.60
CA GLY A 40 -10.99 3.09 -7.43
C GLY A 40 -9.87 3.69 -6.57
N ILE A 41 -10.26 4.40 -5.51
CA ILE A 41 -9.33 5.09 -4.61
C ILE A 41 -8.68 4.16 -3.59
N LEU A 42 -7.45 4.48 -3.21
CA LEU A 42 -6.69 3.72 -2.21
C LEU A 42 -7.15 4.14 -0.80
N LYS A 43 -8.09 3.39 -0.21
CA LYS A 43 -8.53 3.58 1.18
C LYS A 43 -7.75 2.72 2.17
N ARG A 44 -7.17 1.61 1.68
CA ARG A 44 -6.50 0.59 2.49
C ARG A 44 -5.30 0.04 1.74
N MET A 45 -4.26 -0.32 2.48
CA MET A 45 -3.07 -1.00 1.95
C MET A 45 -2.96 -2.37 2.60
N TYR A 46 -3.18 -3.44 1.83
CA TYR A 46 -2.99 -4.80 2.33
C TYR A 46 -1.51 -5.06 2.57
N LEU A 47 -1.16 -5.63 3.73
CA LEU A 47 0.25 -5.83 4.11
C LEU A 47 0.98 -6.69 3.08
N ASP A 48 0.30 -7.71 2.58
CA ASP A 48 0.85 -8.65 1.62
C ASP A 48 1.07 -8.03 0.22
N ARG A 49 0.62 -6.80 -0.02
CA ARG A 49 0.81 -6.03 -1.26
C ARG A 49 1.84 -4.91 -1.14
N ILE A 50 2.36 -4.67 0.07
CA ILE A 50 3.48 -3.76 0.29
C ILE A 50 4.76 -4.50 -0.12
N LEU A 51 5.58 -3.85 -0.94
CA LEU A 51 6.75 -4.50 -1.53
C LEU A 51 8.01 -4.36 -0.68
N ASP A 52 8.12 -3.27 0.09
CA ASP A 52 9.39 -2.90 0.77
C ASP A 52 9.28 -2.89 2.30
N SER A 53 8.12 -3.25 2.86
CA SER A 53 7.93 -3.35 4.31
C SER A 53 7.60 -4.77 4.70
N LYS A 54 8.34 -5.30 5.68
CA LYS A 54 8.01 -6.53 6.39
C LYS A 54 7.36 -6.28 7.76
N ASP A 55 7.34 -5.03 8.21
CA ASP A 55 6.87 -4.70 9.55
C ASP A 55 5.35 -4.51 9.57
N SER A 56 4.68 -5.35 10.35
CA SER A 56 3.25 -5.29 10.64
C SER A 56 3.00 -4.57 11.97
N ALA A 57 3.52 -3.35 12.09
CA ALA A 57 3.26 -2.50 13.25
C ALA A 57 1.77 -2.15 13.36
N LYS A 58 1.30 -1.85 14.58
CA LYS A 58 -0.10 -1.44 14.84
C LYS A 58 -0.51 -0.18 14.07
N GLU A 59 0.47 0.66 13.72
CA GLU A 59 0.26 1.91 13.00
C GLU A 59 1.25 2.04 11.85
N LEU A 60 0.79 2.64 10.75
CA LEU A 60 1.65 3.07 9.65
C LEU A 60 2.15 4.47 9.96
N ARG A 61 3.43 4.62 10.30
CA ARG A 61 4.05 5.91 10.63
C ARG A 61 5.03 6.34 9.56
N CYS A 62 5.04 7.63 9.26
CA CYS A 62 6.08 8.20 8.39
C CYS A 62 7.41 8.27 9.14
N LYS A 63 8.47 7.67 8.60
CA LYS A 63 9.82 7.74 9.18
C LYS A 63 10.44 9.15 9.11
N GLY A 64 10.01 9.98 8.15
CA GLY A 64 10.54 11.33 7.96
C GLY A 64 9.96 12.38 8.90
N CYS A 65 8.67 12.33 9.22
CA CYS A 65 8.02 13.33 10.09
C CYS A 65 7.27 12.74 11.30
N GLY A 66 7.30 11.43 11.51
CA GLY A 66 6.66 10.75 12.65
C GLY A 66 5.13 10.66 12.59
N ARG A 67 4.47 11.32 11.62
CA ARG A 67 3.02 11.36 11.53
C ARG A 67 2.41 9.97 11.27
N THR A 68 1.33 9.65 11.96
CA THR A 68 0.54 8.44 11.72
C THR A 68 -0.30 8.61 10.46
N LEU A 69 -0.12 7.69 9.51
CA LEU A 69 -0.74 7.70 8.19
C LEU A 69 -1.94 6.75 8.11
N GLY A 70 -2.01 5.79 9.02
CA GLY A 70 -3.10 4.82 9.13
C GLY A 70 -2.90 3.83 10.27
N VAL A 71 -3.89 2.97 10.46
CA VAL A 71 -3.93 1.97 11.55
C VAL A 71 -4.09 0.57 10.98
N LEU A 72 -3.47 -0.42 11.60
CA LEU A 72 -3.59 -1.82 11.22
C LEU A 72 -5.00 -2.32 11.58
N ILE A 73 -5.67 -2.95 10.62
CA ILE A 73 -6.97 -3.59 10.78
C ILE A 73 -6.96 -4.96 10.11
N ILE A 74 -7.89 -5.83 10.52
CA ILE A 74 -8.27 -7.00 9.73
C ILE A 74 -9.46 -6.63 8.86
N TYR A 75 -9.33 -6.78 7.55
CA TYR A 75 -10.45 -6.60 6.63
C TYR A 75 -11.33 -7.85 6.66
N GLU A 76 -12.42 -7.78 7.43
CA GLU A 76 -13.28 -8.92 7.79
C GLU A 76 -13.74 -9.76 6.59
N LYS A 77 -14.11 -9.12 5.47
CA LYS A 77 -14.59 -9.84 4.27
C LYS A 77 -13.57 -10.80 3.68
N GLU A 78 -12.28 -10.55 3.89
CA GLU A 78 -11.20 -11.39 3.36
C GLU A 78 -10.32 -11.98 4.47
N GLN A 79 -10.59 -11.66 5.74
CA GLN A 79 -9.73 -12.00 6.88
C GLN A 79 -8.26 -11.62 6.64
N ARG A 80 -8.03 -10.45 6.03
CA ARG A 80 -6.68 -10.00 5.61
C ARG A 80 -6.21 -8.77 6.37
N PRO A 81 -4.97 -8.76 6.87
CA PRO A 81 -4.41 -7.59 7.51
C PRO A 81 -4.13 -6.48 6.49
N ALA A 82 -4.54 -5.26 6.84
CA ALA A 82 -4.35 -4.08 6.02
C ALA A 82 -4.21 -2.82 6.89
N TYR A 83 -3.49 -1.82 6.39
CA TYR A 83 -3.56 -0.48 6.95
C TYR A 83 -4.79 0.24 6.42
N ARG A 84 -5.68 0.69 7.31
CA ARG A 84 -6.71 1.69 6.99
C ARG A 84 -6.06 3.05 6.97
N LEU A 85 -5.98 3.68 5.80
CA LEU A 85 -5.36 4.98 5.64
C LEU A 85 -6.29 6.08 6.16
N PHE A 86 -5.71 7.10 6.79
CA PHE A 86 -6.42 8.34 7.07
C PHE A 86 -6.58 9.16 5.78
N VAL A 87 -7.68 9.90 5.67
CA VAL A 87 -7.95 10.71 4.47
C VAL A 87 -6.86 11.77 4.32
N GLY A 88 -6.27 11.86 3.14
CA GLY A 88 -5.21 12.84 2.85
C GLY A 88 -3.89 12.59 3.58
N SER A 89 -3.66 11.39 4.14
CA SER A 89 -2.38 11.10 4.82
C SER A 89 -1.25 10.74 3.85
N VAL A 90 -1.57 10.21 2.68
CA VAL A 90 -0.60 9.75 1.69
C VAL A 90 -0.89 10.26 0.29
N SER A 91 0.19 10.53 -0.45
CA SER A 91 0.16 10.72 -1.89
C SER A 91 0.46 9.40 -2.60
N LYS A 92 0.02 9.29 -3.85
CA LYS A 92 0.26 8.11 -4.68
C LYS A 92 0.71 8.52 -6.08
N LYS A 93 1.77 7.89 -6.58
CA LYS A 93 2.28 8.10 -7.94
C LYS A 93 2.38 6.77 -8.66
N LEU A 94 1.97 6.72 -9.92
CA LEU A 94 2.16 5.53 -10.75
C LEU A 94 3.65 5.38 -11.09
N VAL A 95 4.18 4.17 -10.90
CA VAL A 95 5.56 3.86 -11.24
C VAL A 95 5.63 2.64 -12.15
N ARG A 96 6.69 2.58 -12.96
CA ARG A 96 7.00 1.42 -13.80
C ARG A 96 7.71 0.37 -12.95
N ARG A 97 7.56 -0.91 -13.32
CA ARG A 97 8.22 -2.02 -12.61
C ARG A 97 9.73 -1.88 -12.59
N ASP A 98 10.32 -1.44 -13.70
CA ASP A 98 11.78 -1.37 -13.87
C ASP A 98 12.42 -0.31 -12.95
N SER A 99 11.61 0.64 -12.46
CA SER A 99 12.05 1.70 -11.52
C SER A 99 12.20 1.21 -10.07
N ILE A 100 11.79 -0.03 -9.77
CA ILE A 100 11.89 -0.64 -8.45
C ILE A 100 12.88 -1.81 -8.53
N SER A 101 14.17 -1.45 -8.68
CA SER A 101 15.27 -2.43 -8.77
C SER A 101 15.68 -2.92 -7.39
#